data_AF-A0A2N0B5B0-F1
#
_entry.id   AF-A0A2N0B5B0-F1
#
_cell.length_a   1.000
_cell.length_b   1.000
_cell.length_c   1.000
_cell.angle_alpha   90.00
_cell.angle_beta   90.00
_cell.angle_gamma   90.00
#
_symmetry.space_group_name_H-M   'P 1'
#
loop_
_entity.id
_entity.type
_entity.pdbx_description
1 polymer ?
#
loop_
_entity_poly.entity_id
_entity_poly.type
_entity_poly.pdbx_seq_one_letter_code
_entity_poly.pdbx_strand_id
1 'polypeptide(L)'
;MTTQSRIIQAQPGPQERFLSTSADIAFFGGAKGGGKSYAITIDPLRYVHIPKFNAVFFRKNSTDLRKPGGLWDEANNLYPLLGGIARESPALEYKIQKASIQYHHLQLEKTKFSWEGSQVAAFYFDECNQFSEDTFFFMGSRNRSGSGVVPYVRATCNPDPDSWIRRFLDWWIDRDSGFPIPERDGKLRYFLRVKNEFYFADS
;
A
#
# COMPACT_ATOMS: atom_id res chain seq x y z
N MET A 1 33.14 18.74 -5.22
CA MET A 1 31.68 18.66 -5.43
C MET A 1 31.06 18.31 -4.09
N THR A 2 30.36 19.23 -3.45
CA THR A 2 29.62 18.97 -2.22
C THR A 2 28.54 17.94 -2.52
N THR A 3 28.65 16.75 -1.95
CA THR A 3 27.59 15.74 -1.94
C THR A 3 26.39 16.37 -1.22
N GLN A 4 25.43 16.90 -1.97
CA GLN A 4 24.15 17.28 -1.39
C GLN A 4 23.50 16.00 -0.85
N SER A 5 23.37 15.92 0.47
CA SER A 5 22.62 14.86 1.12
C SER A 5 21.16 14.96 0.72
N ARG A 6 20.64 13.97 -0.01
CA ARG A 6 19.21 13.87 -0.31
C ARG A 6 18.49 13.27 0.90
N ILE A 7 17.61 14.06 1.52
CA ILE A 7 16.77 13.59 2.64
C ILE A 7 15.55 12.88 2.05
N ILE A 8 15.32 11.65 2.49
CA ILE A 8 14.15 10.84 2.14
C ILE A 8 13.24 10.85 3.37
N GLN A 9 12.10 11.54 3.29
CA GLN A 9 11.16 11.67 4.40
C GLN A 9 9.74 11.91 3.89
N ALA A 10 8.76 11.51 4.71
CA ALA A 10 7.37 11.92 4.49
C ALA A 10 7.23 13.43 4.63
N GLN A 11 6.29 13.99 3.87
CA GLN A 11 5.88 15.38 4.09
C GLN A 11 5.09 15.50 5.41
N PRO A 12 5.28 16.59 6.17
CA PRO A 12 4.48 16.85 7.37
C PRO A 12 2.97 16.79 7.08
N GLY A 13 2.20 16.23 8.02
CA GLY A 13 0.75 16.14 7.90
C GLY A 13 0.28 14.76 7.42
N PRO A 14 -0.56 14.64 6.36
CA PRO A 14 -1.22 13.39 6.02
C PRO A 14 -0.27 12.23 5.70
N GLN A 15 0.86 12.47 5.02
CA GLN A 15 1.84 11.41 4.73
C GLN A 15 2.48 10.88 6.01
N GLU A 16 2.94 11.77 6.88
CA GLU A 16 3.53 11.39 8.16
C GLU A 16 2.55 10.61 9.04
N ARG A 17 1.29 11.05 9.14
CA ARG A 17 0.24 10.32 9.87
C ARG A 17 -0.01 8.93 9.28
N PHE A 18 -0.09 8.83 7.95
CA PHE A 18 -0.30 7.56 7.26
C PHE A 18 0.85 6.58 7.49
N LEU A 19 2.10 7.02 7.45
CA LEU A 19 3.28 6.16 7.69
C LEU A 19 3.49 5.84 9.17
N SER A 20 2.95 6.65 10.07
CA SER A 20 3.07 6.44 11.51
C SER A 20 1.94 5.59 12.11
N THR A 21 0.93 5.23 11.32
CA THR A 21 -0.22 4.46 11.82
C THR A 21 0.16 3.04 12.24
N SER A 22 -0.42 2.58 13.34
CA SER A 22 -0.35 1.20 13.82
C SER A 22 -1.45 0.31 13.25
N ALA A 23 -2.29 0.82 12.34
CA ALA A 23 -3.37 0.03 11.75
C ALA A 23 -2.84 -1.13 10.91
N ASP A 24 -3.47 -2.30 11.03
CA ASP A 24 -3.17 -3.47 10.18
C ASP A 24 -3.53 -3.20 8.72
N ILE A 25 -4.57 -2.39 8.47
CA ILE A 25 -4.98 -1.92 7.15
C ILE A 25 -5.14 -0.41 7.22
N ALA A 26 -4.42 0.33 6.38
CA ALA A 26 -4.56 1.78 6.30
C ALA A 26 -4.78 2.24 4.85
N PHE A 27 -5.70 3.18 4.68
CA PHE A 27 -6.00 3.82 3.40
C PHE A 27 -5.52 5.27 3.42
N PHE A 28 -4.81 5.68 2.37
CA PHE A 28 -4.45 7.07 2.12
C PHE A 28 -5.26 7.59 0.92
N GLY A 29 -6.28 8.40 1.23
CA GLY A 29 -7.15 9.04 0.24
C GLY A 29 -6.71 10.45 -0.15
N GLY A 30 -7.51 11.11 -0.99
CA GLY A 30 -7.32 12.51 -1.39
C GLY A 30 -7.10 12.69 -2.90
N ALA A 31 -6.92 13.94 -3.32
CA ALA A 31 -6.78 14.31 -4.74
C ALA A 31 -5.53 13.71 -5.42
N LYS A 32 -5.53 13.72 -6.75
CA LYS A 32 -4.34 13.37 -7.56
C LYS A 32 -3.18 14.31 -7.22
N GLY A 33 -1.95 13.79 -7.23
CA GLY A 33 -0.76 14.57 -6.92
C GLY A 33 -0.44 14.77 -5.42
N GLY A 34 -1.25 14.22 -4.49
CA GLY A 34 -1.00 14.35 -3.05
C GLY A 34 0.20 13.57 -2.47
N GLY A 35 1.07 13.02 -3.32
CA GLY A 35 2.24 12.23 -2.90
C GLY A 35 1.92 10.86 -2.28
N LYS A 36 0.74 10.30 -2.58
CA LYS A 36 0.29 9.01 -2.04
C LYS A 36 1.19 7.84 -2.46
N SER A 37 1.53 7.77 -3.75
CA SER A 37 2.40 6.73 -4.30
C SER A 37 3.82 6.84 -3.71
N TYR A 38 4.34 8.06 -3.55
CA TYR A 38 5.60 8.28 -2.84
C TYR A 38 5.55 7.77 -1.39
N ALA A 39 4.46 8.05 -0.65
CA ALA A 39 4.31 7.59 0.72
C ALA A 39 4.39 6.05 0.83
N ILE A 40 3.63 5.31 0.02
CA ILE A 40 3.72 3.84 0.05
C ILE A 40 5.08 3.32 -0.43
N THR A 41 5.76 4.00 -1.36
CA THR A 41 7.10 3.61 -1.82
C THR A 41 8.15 3.75 -0.72
N ILE A 42 8.04 4.73 0.19
CA ILE A 42 9.03 4.90 1.27
C ILE A 42 8.73 4.05 2.52
N ASP A 43 7.47 3.63 2.72
CA ASP A 43 7.05 2.84 3.89
C ASP A 43 7.87 1.56 4.14
N PRO A 44 8.16 0.68 3.15
CA PRO A 44 8.89 -0.56 3.41
C PRO A 44 10.34 -0.32 3.87
N LEU A 45 10.91 0.86 3.61
CA LEU A 45 12.29 1.21 3.99
C LEU A 45 12.53 1.12 5.49
N ARG A 46 11.50 1.22 6.32
CA ARG A 46 11.63 1.05 7.77
C ARG A 46 11.96 -0.39 8.19
N TYR A 47 11.76 -1.38 7.31
CA TYR A 47 11.98 -2.80 7.60
C TYR A 47 13.02 -3.47 6.68
N VAL A 48 13.66 -2.75 5.75
CA VAL A 48 14.61 -3.38 4.79
C VAL A 48 15.82 -4.04 5.46
N HIS A 49 16.15 -3.63 6.68
CA HIS A 49 17.23 -4.19 7.48
C HIS A 49 16.86 -5.51 8.19
N ILE A 50 15.57 -5.89 8.18
CA ILE A 50 15.05 -7.09 8.83
C ILE A 50 15.15 -8.29 7.87
N PRO A 51 15.83 -9.39 8.27
CA PRO A 51 15.91 -10.60 7.46
C PRO A 51 14.53 -11.15 7.10
N LYS A 52 14.39 -11.66 5.86
CA LYS A 52 13.15 -12.27 5.33
C LYS A 52 11.96 -11.32 5.21
N PHE A 53 12.11 -10.03 5.47
CA PHE A 53 11.04 -9.07 5.19
C PHE A 53 10.76 -9.03 3.68
N ASN A 54 9.49 -9.19 3.33
CA ASN A 54 9.02 -9.13 1.95
C ASN A 54 7.81 -8.21 1.81
N ALA A 55 7.84 -7.41 0.76
CA ALA A 55 6.80 -6.47 0.41
C ALA A 55 6.33 -6.73 -1.02
N VAL A 56 5.04 -6.57 -1.28
CA VAL A 56 4.48 -6.64 -2.63
C VAL A 56 3.58 -5.45 -2.89
N PHE A 57 3.89 -4.75 -3.97
CA PHE A 57 3.11 -3.64 -4.51
C PHE A 57 2.22 -4.15 -5.65
N PHE A 58 0.96 -3.75 -5.61
CA PHE A 58 -0.04 -4.05 -6.62
C PHE A 58 -0.52 -2.79 -7.32
N ARG A 59 -0.59 -2.89 -8.65
CA ARG A 59 -1.38 -2.02 -9.51
C ARG A 59 -2.41 -2.86 -10.27
N LYS A 60 -3.51 -2.27 -10.75
CA LYS A 60 -4.46 -3.05 -11.54
C LYS A 60 -3.84 -3.48 -12.87
N ASN A 61 -3.29 -2.52 -13.63
CA ASN A 61 -2.69 -2.79 -14.94
C ASN A 61 -1.16 -2.76 -14.88
N SER A 62 -0.52 -3.59 -15.69
CA SER A 62 0.94 -3.64 -15.82
C SER A 62 1.54 -2.37 -16.42
N THR A 63 0.81 -1.72 -17.34
CA THR A 63 1.22 -0.45 -17.98
C THR A 63 1.26 0.70 -16.98
N ASP A 64 0.26 0.79 -16.10
CA ASP A 64 0.17 1.82 -15.05
C ASP A 64 1.28 1.72 -14.00
N LEU A 65 1.86 0.53 -13.84
CA LEU A 65 2.94 0.28 -12.91
C LEU A 65 4.27 0.88 -13.39
N ARG A 66 4.50 0.89 -14.72
CA ARG A 66 5.76 1.32 -15.36
C ARG A 66 5.74 2.74 -15.94
N LYS A 67 4.57 3.37 -16.09
CA LYS A 67 4.46 4.74 -16.65
C LYS A 67 5.23 5.76 -15.80
N PRO A 68 5.62 6.92 -16.36
CA PRO A 68 6.19 8.01 -15.57
C PRO A 68 5.30 8.39 -14.38
N GLY A 69 5.89 8.51 -13.18
CA GLY A 69 5.17 8.72 -11.92
C GLY A 69 4.38 7.50 -11.42
N GLY A 70 4.53 6.33 -12.06
CA GLY A 70 4.04 5.06 -11.57
C GLY A 70 4.95 4.46 -10.49
N LEU A 71 4.49 3.39 -9.84
CA LEU A 71 5.19 2.78 -8.72
C LEU A 71 6.62 2.32 -9.04
N TRP A 72 6.85 1.76 -10.23
CA TRP A 72 8.19 1.31 -10.62
C TRP A 72 9.12 2.48 -10.90
N ASP A 73 8.60 3.56 -11.50
CA ASP A 73 9.36 4.78 -11.75
C ASP A 73 9.77 5.47 -10.43
N GLU A 74 8.83 5.58 -9.47
CA GLU A 74 9.11 6.07 -8.12
C GLU A 74 10.19 5.23 -7.41
N ALA A 75 10.12 3.90 -7.54
CA ALA A 75 11.13 2.99 -6.99
C ALA A 75 12.52 3.22 -7.63
N ASN A 76 12.59 3.37 -8.96
CA ASN A 76 13.81 3.65 -9.70
C ASN A 76 14.46 4.98 -9.28
N ASN A 77 13.65 5.98 -8.93
CA ASN A 77 14.13 7.29 -8.49
C ASN A 77 14.64 7.33 -7.03
N LEU A 78 14.34 6.28 -6.25
CA LEU A 78 14.58 6.26 -4.81
C LEU A 78 15.50 5.13 -4.36
N TYR A 79 15.15 3.89 -4.67
CA TYR A 79 15.81 2.72 -4.08
C TYR A 79 17.29 2.56 -4.46
N PRO A 80 17.78 2.96 -5.66
CA PRO A 80 19.21 2.94 -5.95
C PRO A 80 20.05 3.79 -4.99
N LEU A 81 19.49 4.88 -4.45
CA LEU A 81 20.17 5.72 -3.46
C LEU A 81 20.40 5.03 -2.12
N LEU A 82 19.70 3.92 -1.89
CA LEU A 82 19.77 3.09 -0.69
C LEU A 82 20.51 1.77 -0.96
N GLY A 83 21.23 1.67 -2.08
CA GLY A 83 21.90 0.44 -2.52
C GLY A 83 20.93 -0.62 -3.05
N GLY A 84 19.73 -0.23 -3.44
CA GLY A 84 18.73 -1.13 -4.02
C GLY A 84 19.15 -1.63 -5.40
N ILE A 85 19.04 -2.94 -5.62
CA ILE A 85 19.35 -3.60 -6.89
C ILE A 85 18.04 -4.05 -7.55
N ALA A 86 17.77 -3.51 -8.74
CA ALA A 86 16.59 -3.86 -9.52
C ALA A 86 16.79 -5.18 -10.27
N ARG A 87 15.71 -5.96 -10.38
CA ARG A 87 15.55 -7.08 -11.29
C ARG A 87 14.22 -6.93 -12.00
N GLU A 88 14.22 -7.04 -13.33
CA GLU A 88 12.98 -6.90 -14.11
C GLU A 88 12.45 -8.21 -14.70
N SER A 89 13.26 -9.27 -14.67
CA SER A 89 12.90 -10.59 -15.22
C SER A 89 13.19 -11.70 -14.20
N PRO A 90 12.26 -12.65 -13.98
CA PRO A 90 10.94 -12.79 -14.63
C PRO A 90 9.86 -11.84 -14.07
N ALA A 91 10.15 -11.11 -12.98
CA ALA A 91 9.23 -10.17 -12.36
C ALA A 91 9.99 -8.93 -11.88
N LEU A 92 9.25 -7.83 -11.72
CA LEU A 92 9.78 -6.58 -11.17
C LEU A 92 10.02 -6.72 -9.68
N GLU A 93 11.28 -6.58 -9.28
CA GLU A 93 11.72 -6.71 -7.91
C GLU A 93 12.89 -5.77 -7.61
N TYR A 94 12.91 -5.26 -6.38
CA TYR A 94 14.08 -4.70 -5.75
C TYR A 94 14.57 -5.58 -4.61
N LYS A 95 15.88 -5.80 -4.57
CA LYS A 95 16.58 -6.23 -3.34
C LYS A 95 17.19 -5.00 -2.69
N ILE A 96 16.85 -4.76 -1.43
CA ILE A 96 17.40 -3.65 -0.64
C ILE A 96 17.82 -4.22 0.71
N GLN A 97 19.11 -4.11 1.04
CA GLN A 97 19.69 -4.71 2.24
C GLN A 97 19.28 -6.20 2.40
N LYS A 98 18.38 -6.53 3.33
CA LYS A 98 17.93 -7.90 3.62
C LYS A 98 16.50 -8.20 3.13
N ALA A 99 15.87 -7.24 2.47
CA ALA A 99 14.48 -7.32 2.04
C ALA A 99 14.30 -7.50 0.53
N SER A 100 13.14 -8.05 0.19
CA SER A 100 12.62 -8.21 -1.18
C SER A 100 11.37 -7.35 -1.34
N ILE A 101 11.36 -6.49 -2.34
CA ILE A 101 10.20 -5.64 -2.67
C ILE A 101 9.79 -5.97 -4.10
N GLN A 102 8.62 -6.57 -4.28
CA GLN A 102 8.13 -6.98 -5.59
C GLN A 102 7.01 -6.07 -6.08
N TYR A 103 6.87 -5.96 -7.39
CA TYR A 103 5.86 -5.16 -8.06
C TYR A 103 5.09 -6.04 -9.03
N HIS A 104 3.77 -6.10 -8.84
CA HIS A 104 2.89 -6.97 -9.61
C HIS A 104 1.64 -6.23 -10.07
N HIS A 105 1.03 -6.74 -11.13
CA HIS A 105 -0.28 -6.29 -11.57
C HIS A 105 -1.33 -7.38 -11.31
N LEU A 106 -2.54 -6.98 -10.92
CA LEU A 106 -3.68 -7.88 -10.73
C LEU A 106 -4.86 -7.40 -11.57
N GLN A 107 -4.71 -7.50 -12.89
CA GLN A 107 -5.72 -6.98 -13.83
C GLN A 107 -6.96 -7.86 -13.90
N LEU A 108 -6.77 -9.18 -13.93
CA LEU A 108 -7.85 -10.15 -14.01
C LEU A 108 -8.12 -10.73 -12.63
N GLU A 109 -9.41 -10.89 -12.29
CA GLU A 109 -9.84 -11.49 -11.03
C GLU A 109 -9.19 -12.85 -10.78
N LYS A 110 -9.00 -13.67 -11.83
CA LYS A 110 -8.35 -14.99 -11.70
C LYS A 110 -6.86 -14.92 -11.34
N THR A 111 -6.18 -13.82 -11.64
CA THR A 111 -4.73 -13.68 -11.41
C THR A 111 -4.41 -13.74 -9.91
N LYS A 112 -5.36 -13.35 -9.06
CA LYS A 112 -5.16 -13.47 -7.60
C LYS A 112 -4.88 -14.91 -7.17
N PHE A 113 -5.45 -15.92 -7.83
CA PHE A 113 -5.26 -17.33 -7.48
C PHE A 113 -3.81 -17.82 -7.66
N SER A 114 -2.96 -17.11 -8.43
CA SER A 114 -1.52 -17.43 -8.46
C SER A 114 -0.81 -17.14 -7.13
N TRP A 115 -1.47 -16.43 -6.21
CA TRP A 115 -0.97 -16.11 -4.87
C TRP A 115 -1.45 -17.10 -3.81
N GLU A 116 -2.11 -18.18 -4.19
CA GLU A 116 -2.43 -19.26 -3.25
C GLU A 116 -1.15 -19.80 -2.60
N GLY A 117 -1.22 -20.05 -1.28
CA GLY A 117 -0.07 -20.51 -0.49
C GLY A 117 0.98 -19.44 -0.17
N SER A 118 0.94 -18.26 -0.79
CA SER A 118 1.94 -17.20 -0.55
C SER A 118 1.90 -16.64 0.89
N GLN A 119 3.02 -16.06 1.31
CA GLN A 119 3.19 -15.38 2.58
C GLN A 119 3.92 -14.07 2.34
N VAL A 120 3.26 -12.94 2.60
CA VAL A 120 3.81 -11.60 2.39
C VAL A 120 3.61 -10.78 3.66
N ALA A 121 4.66 -10.14 4.15
CA ALA A 121 4.62 -9.34 5.37
C ALA A 121 3.98 -7.96 5.14
N ALA A 122 4.15 -7.35 3.97
CA ALA A 122 3.57 -6.06 3.66
C ALA A 122 2.95 -6.04 2.26
N PHE A 123 1.65 -5.72 2.18
CA PHE A 123 0.98 -5.47 0.92
C PHE A 123 0.72 -3.98 0.69
N TYR A 124 0.96 -3.53 -0.53
CA TYR A 124 0.73 -2.16 -0.96
C TYR A 124 -0.21 -2.14 -2.16
N PHE A 125 -1.40 -1.57 -2.04
CA PHE A 125 -2.35 -1.41 -3.15
C PHE A 125 -2.38 0.03 -3.62
N ASP A 126 -1.88 0.31 -4.83
CA ASP A 126 -1.94 1.66 -5.40
C ASP A 126 -3.18 1.87 -6.26
N GLU A 127 -3.89 2.97 -6.01
CA GLU A 127 -5.29 3.23 -6.42
C GLU A 127 -6.19 2.01 -6.21
N CYS A 128 -6.25 1.58 -4.96
CA CYS A 128 -7.03 0.46 -4.48
C CYS A 128 -8.51 0.50 -4.90
N ASN A 129 -9.07 1.69 -5.15
CA ASN A 129 -10.45 1.86 -5.62
C ASN A 129 -10.72 1.16 -6.96
N GLN A 130 -9.68 0.85 -7.75
CA GLN A 130 -9.81 0.11 -9.00
C GLN A 130 -9.91 -1.41 -8.82
N PHE A 131 -9.54 -1.95 -7.66
CA PHE A 131 -9.59 -3.38 -7.36
C PHE A 131 -10.95 -3.76 -6.78
N SER A 132 -11.40 -4.99 -7.01
CA SER A 132 -12.58 -5.51 -6.34
C SER A 132 -12.32 -5.76 -4.86
N GLU A 133 -13.40 -5.69 -4.08
CA GLU A 133 -13.40 -6.04 -2.66
C GLU A 133 -12.88 -7.48 -2.46
N ASP A 134 -13.32 -8.40 -3.32
CA ASP A 134 -12.92 -9.80 -3.28
C ASP A 134 -11.42 -9.98 -3.53
N THR A 135 -10.85 -9.32 -4.54
CA THR A 135 -9.39 -9.35 -4.76
C THR A 135 -8.63 -8.81 -3.55
N PHE A 136 -9.03 -7.67 -2.98
CA PHE A 136 -8.34 -7.05 -1.85
C PHE A 136 -8.28 -7.98 -0.64
N PHE A 137 -9.44 -8.51 -0.19
CA PHE A 137 -9.50 -9.37 0.98
C PHE A 137 -8.97 -10.78 0.73
N PHE A 138 -9.10 -11.28 -0.50
CA PHE A 138 -8.42 -12.52 -0.88
C PHE A 138 -6.91 -12.33 -0.68
N MET A 139 -6.29 -11.30 -1.26
CA MET A 139 -4.87 -11.02 -1.03
C MET A 139 -4.53 -10.82 0.46
N GLY A 140 -5.38 -10.10 1.20
CA GLY A 140 -5.26 -9.92 2.65
C GLY A 140 -5.14 -11.24 3.43
N SER A 141 -5.75 -12.33 2.97
CA SER A 141 -5.61 -13.64 3.64
C SER A 141 -4.22 -14.27 3.51
N ARG A 142 -3.33 -13.72 2.66
CA ARG A 142 -1.90 -14.10 2.58
C ARG A 142 -0.97 -13.11 3.26
N ASN A 143 -1.53 -12.11 3.95
CA ASN A 143 -0.76 -11.16 4.72
C ASN A 143 -0.23 -11.86 5.99
N ARG A 144 0.93 -12.50 5.86
CA ARG A 144 1.56 -13.39 6.83
C ARG A 144 3.06 -13.17 6.77
N SER A 145 3.69 -13.06 7.92
CA SER A 145 5.10 -12.69 8.02
C SER A 145 5.96 -13.85 8.49
N GLY A 146 7.02 -14.13 7.74
CA GLY A 146 8.12 -15.00 8.16
C GLY A 146 9.31 -14.25 8.77
N SER A 147 9.22 -12.91 8.89
CA SER A 147 10.31 -12.04 9.33
C SER A 147 10.17 -11.54 10.78
N GLY A 148 9.01 -11.78 11.41
CA GLY A 148 8.67 -11.23 12.73
C GLY A 148 8.07 -9.83 12.69
N VAL A 149 8.07 -9.16 11.53
CA VAL A 149 7.30 -7.92 11.33
C VAL A 149 5.80 -8.27 11.36
N VAL A 150 4.99 -7.56 12.15
CA VAL A 150 3.53 -7.73 12.15
C VAL A 150 3.00 -7.46 10.75
N PRO A 151 2.25 -8.39 10.11
CA PRO A 151 1.80 -8.19 8.74
C PRO A 151 0.85 -6.99 8.61
N TYR A 152 0.97 -6.20 7.54
CA TYR A 152 0.10 -5.05 7.33
C TYR A 152 -0.19 -4.76 5.85
N VAL A 153 -1.24 -3.99 5.61
CA VAL A 153 -1.67 -3.52 4.31
C VAL A 153 -1.69 -1.99 4.30
N ARG A 154 -1.14 -1.41 3.24
CA ARG A 154 -1.23 0.01 2.92
C ARG A 154 -1.90 0.16 1.57
N ALA A 155 -2.88 1.04 1.47
CA ALA A 155 -3.62 1.26 0.24
C ALA A 155 -3.68 2.76 -0.05
N THR A 156 -3.46 3.16 -1.29
CA THR A 156 -3.81 4.50 -1.76
C THR A 156 -5.15 4.42 -2.48
N CYS A 157 -5.96 5.46 -2.45
CA CYS A 157 -7.19 5.49 -3.23
C CYS A 157 -7.53 6.92 -3.66
N ASN A 158 -8.25 7.02 -4.77
CA ASN A 158 -8.92 8.26 -5.16
C ASN A 158 -10.41 8.16 -4.80
N PRO A 159 -11.10 9.29 -4.56
CA PRO A 159 -12.54 9.29 -4.33
C PRO A 159 -13.29 8.64 -5.50
N ASP A 160 -14.16 7.69 -5.18
CA ASP A 160 -14.98 6.94 -6.12
C ASP A 160 -16.23 6.45 -5.36
N PRO A 161 -17.43 7.01 -5.64
CA PRO A 161 -18.65 6.68 -4.90
C PRO A 161 -19.14 5.26 -5.15
N ASP A 162 -18.78 4.65 -6.29
CA ASP A 162 -19.20 3.30 -6.68
C ASP A 162 -18.24 2.23 -6.14
N SER A 163 -17.07 2.65 -5.65
CA SER A 163 -16.09 1.74 -5.06
C SER A 163 -16.54 1.20 -3.71
N TRP A 164 -16.31 -0.09 -3.47
CA TRP A 164 -16.51 -0.73 -2.16
C TRP A 164 -15.72 -0.02 -1.04
N ILE A 165 -14.61 0.64 -1.37
CA ILE A 165 -13.83 1.45 -0.43
C ILE A 165 -14.69 2.55 0.18
N ARG A 166 -15.60 3.17 -0.59
CA ARG A 166 -16.49 4.19 -0.03
C ARG A 166 -17.36 3.60 1.07
N ARG A 167 -17.97 2.42 0.86
CA ARG A 167 -18.74 1.75 1.92
C ARG A 167 -17.87 1.36 3.11
N PHE A 168 -16.66 0.84 2.82
CA PHE A 168 -15.73 0.38 3.85
C PHE A 168 -15.21 1.53 4.74
N LEU A 169 -14.96 2.70 4.16
CA LEU A 169 -14.45 3.88 4.86
C LEU A 169 -15.54 4.83 5.35
N ASP A 170 -16.82 4.45 5.29
CA ASP A 170 -17.94 5.38 5.49
C ASP A 170 -17.91 6.15 6.82
N TRP A 171 -17.44 5.50 7.89
CA TRP A 171 -17.36 6.16 9.18
C TRP A 171 -16.34 7.32 9.23
N TRP A 172 -15.28 7.27 8.42
CA TRP A 172 -14.24 8.29 8.36
C TRP A 172 -14.55 9.42 7.38
N ILE A 173 -15.55 9.26 6.50
CA ILE A 173 -15.85 10.19 5.41
C ILE A 173 -17.15 10.93 5.70
N ASP A 174 -17.10 12.26 5.62
CA ASP A 174 -18.26 13.11 5.74
C ASP A 174 -19.18 12.91 4.53
N ARG A 175 -20.47 12.65 4.78
CA ARG A 175 -21.41 12.27 3.72
C ARG A 175 -21.80 13.45 2.82
N ASP A 176 -21.81 14.66 3.38
CA ASP A 176 -22.24 15.85 2.65
C ASP A 176 -21.12 16.41 1.78
N SER A 177 -19.90 16.48 2.33
CA SER A 177 -18.74 17.06 1.66
C SER A 177 -17.88 16.05 0.91
N GLY A 178 -17.95 14.75 1.26
CA GLY A 178 -17.10 13.70 0.69
C GLY A 178 -15.64 13.73 1.17
N PHE A 179 -15.30 14.61 2.11
CA PHE A 179 -13.96 14.71 2.69
C PHE A 179 -13.81 13.87 3.96
N PRO A 180 -12.57 13.53 4.36
CA PRO A 180 -12.32 12.93 5.67
C PRO A 180 -12.82 13.83 6.80
N ILE A 181 -13.50 13.25 7.78
CA ILE A 181 -13.91 13.94 9.01
C ILE A 181 -12.66 14.16 9.87
N PRO A 182 -12.25 15.41 10.17
CA PRO A 182 -10.98 15.70 10.84
C PRO A 182 -10.81 14.98 12.19
N GLU A 183 -11.88 14.86 12.97
CA GLU A 183 -11.86 14.22 14.30
C GLU A 183 -11.81 12.69 14.23
N ARG A 184 -11.96 12.12 13.02
CA ARG A 184 -11.96 10.67 12.77
C ARG A 184 -10.76 10.23 11.94
N ASP A 185 -10.15 11.13 11.16
CA ASP A 185 -8.94 10.84 10.39
C ASP A 185 -7.85 10.21 11.28
N GLY A 186 -7.33 9.07 10.84
CA GLY A 186 -6.33 8.29 11.58
C GLY A 186 -6.82 7.50 12.80
N LYS A 187 -8.10 7.60 13.21
CA LYS A 187 -8.63 6.77 14.31
C LYS A 187 -8.72 5.31 13.90
N LEU A 188 -8.26 4.43 14.80
CA LEU A 188 -8.37 2.99 14.64
C LEU A 188 -9.80 2.52 14.85
N ARG A 189 -10.21 1.54 14.05
CA ARG A 189 -11.42 0.75 14.25
C ARG A 189 -11.15 -0.69 13.88
N TYR A 190 -11.91 -1.57 14.50
CA TYR A 190 -11.83 -3.01 14.26
C TYR A 190 -13.06 -3.45 13.48
N PHE A 191 -12.93 -4.51 12.68
CA PHE A 191 -14.08 -5.05 11.96
C PHE A 191 -14.05 -6.56 11.86
N LEU A 192 -15.25 -7.14 11.74
CA LEU A 192 -15.47 -8.50 11.29
C LEU A 192 -16.09 -8.47 9.91
N ARG A 193 -15.66 -9.39 9.03
CA ARG A 193 -16.28 -9.58 7.71
C ARG A 193 -17.02 -10.91 7.69
N VAL A 194 -18.35 -10.87 7.61
CA VAL A 194 -19.20 -12.07 7.62
C VAL A 194 -20.15 -12.00 6.44
N LYS A 195 -20.13 -13.01 5.56
CA LYS A 195 -20.97 -13.06 4.35
C LYS A 195 -20.89 -11.77 3.51
N ASN A 196 -19.69 -11.22 3.35
CA ASN A 196 -19.38 -9.96 2.64
C ASN A 196 -19.93 -8.66 3.27
N GLU A 197 -20.42 -8.71 4.51
CA GLU A 197 -20.81 -7.54 5.28
C GLU A 197 -19.75 -7.18 6.33
N PHE A 198 -19.53 -5.88 6.55
CA PHE A 198 -18.58 -5.35 7.53
C PHE A 198 -19.28 -4.93 8.81
N TYR A 199 -18.84 -5.49 9.93
CA TYR A 199 -19.32 -5.14 11.26
C TYR A 199 -18.18 -4.44 12.00
N PHE A 200 -18.28 -3.12 12.15
CA PHE A 200 -17.26 -2.31 12.80
C PHE A 200 -17.50 -2.18 14.31
N ALA A 201 -16.42 -2.18 15.07
CA ALA A 201 -16.37 -1.87 16.49
C ALA A 201 -15.28 -0.81 16.74
N ASP A 202 -15.47 -0.06 17.83
CA ASP A 202 -14.51 0.94 18.25
C ASP A 202 -13.39 0.29 19.09
N SER A 203 -12.27 0.99 19.23
CA SER A 203 -11.13 0.60 20.05
C SER A 203 -11.35 0.82 21.53
#